data_AF-A0A955IYI9-F1
#
_entry.id   AF-A0A955IYI9-F1
#
_cell.length_a   1.000
_cell.length_b   1.000
_cell.length_c   1.000
_cell.angle_alpha   90.00
_cell.angle_beta   90.00
_cell.angle_gamma   90.00
#
_symmetry.space_group_name_H-M   'P 1'
#
loop_
_entity.id
_entity.type
_entity.pdbx_description
1 polymer ?
#
loop_
_entity_poly.entity_id
_entity_poly.type
_entity_poly.pdbx_seq_one_letter_code
_entity_poly.pdbx_strand_id
1 'polypeptide(L)'
;GTQLTMRTFHTGGIGTRAVVDTEYRALNGGTVKLSDCNEVAVKDEDGKECFVSLKRNGELAIFSDDGKELEKTKVPYGGFIYAGNGDKVKRGGILIKWDPHRTPILAEKPGTVQFVDIEIGETVREEDAGRGQKALVIVEHKGDLHPQLNIVDDQGNILDFHYLPAKARLEVTDGQKIDAGHMIARQPRSAAGSADIVGGLPRVTEIFEARKPKDPSVMAEISGIVEIHSDKRKGKMTIRIVSDSGIEKDHHVPNDKALLVHAGDFIQAGDALTEGPQIPHDILRIKGEESLWQYMLDEVQNVYRAQGVPINDKHIELILSQMLRKVRVENPGDTHLLPHEIVDKFNFRQTNLHIADMVMVTDAGGTPLRVGELVTKEAVKEANAKAESEGAEIAKTKRARPASGRTLLLGITKASLSSESFLSGASFQESTKVLTEASLRGAEDELVGLKENVLLGHLIPAGTGFHKYQDIRVKTLVAPEEYEISDDEEAMIAEIEAEAAQMQRDGYSGSVEVEIRDVIVGESPAESTREG
;
A
#
# COMPACT_ATOMS: atom_id res chain seq x y z
N GLY A 1 16.65 10.67 13.01
CA GLY A 1 17.38 11.29 11.88
C GLY A 1 18.83 11.55 12.24
N THR A 2 19.15 12.66 12.89
CA THR A 2 20.54 13.09 13.17
C THR A 2 21.36 12.10 14.00
N GLN A 3 20.74 11.44 14.98
CA GLN A 3 21.41 10.37 15.75
C GLN A 3 21.66 9.10 14.91
N LEU A 4 20.80 8.84 13.91
CA LEU A 4 20.92 7.68 13.03
C LEU A 4 22.12 7.82 12.12
N THR A 5 22.25 8.97 11.45
CA THR A 5 23.42 9.29 10.63
C THR A 5 24.71 9.18 11.45
N MET A 6 24.75 9.73 12.67
CA MET A 6 25.92 9.60 13.54
C MET A 6 26.26 8.15 13.90
N ARG A 7 25.26 7.31 14.23
CA ARG A 7 25.48 5.90 14.59
C ARG A 7 25.92 5.05 13.39
N THR A 8 25.31 5.21 12.21
CA THR A 8 25.66 4.45 11.01
C THR A 8 27.12 4.61 10.59
N PHE A 9 27.73 5.79 10.79
CA PHE A 9 29.15 5.99 10.51
C PHE A 9 30.08 5.28 11.49
N HIS A 10 29.60 4.94 12.71
CA HIS A 10 30.42 4.35 13.77
C HIS A 10 30.31 2.82 13.85
N THR A 11 29.19 2.24 13.42
CA THR A 11 28.94 0.78 13.53
C THR A 11 29.43 -0.06 12.34
N GLY A 12 30.17 0.52 11.39
CA GLY A 12 30.94 -0.20 10.37
C GLY A 12 30.41 -1.60 10.00
N GLY A 13 29.30 -1.66 9.26
CA GLY A 13 28.94 -2.85 8.47
C GLY A 13 28.59 -4.14 9.22
N ILE A 14 28.14 -4.13 10.48
CA ILE A 14 27.59 -5.34 11.09
C ILE A 14 26.14 -5.52 10.63
N GLY A 15 25.96 -6.18 9.48
CA GLY A 15 24.64 -6.56 8.97
C GLY A 15 24.04 -7.67 9.83
N THR A 16 23.03 -7.33 10.64
CA THR A 16 22.17 -8.33 11.25
C THR A 16 21.30 -8.96 10.16
N ARG A 17 21.55 -10.23 9.86
CA ARG A 17 20.64 -11.02 9.01
C ARG A 17 19.32 -11.17 9.77
N ALA A 18 18.25 -10.59 9.23
CA ALA A 18 16.90 -10.97 9.64
C ALA A 18 16.71 -12.47 9.40
N VAL A 19 16.02 -13.15 10.31
CA VAL A 19 15.57 -14.52 10.11
C VAL A 19 14.59 -14.48 8.93
N VAL A 20 14.94 -15.14 7.83
CA VAL A 20 14.08 -15.19 6.65
C VAL A 20 13.22 -16.43 6.76
N ASP A 21 11.91 -16.25 6.71
CA ASP A 21 10.97 -17.37 6.69
C ASP A 21 11.19 -18.22 5.43
N THR A 22 11.21 -19.54 5.63
CA THR A 22 11.44 -20.54 4.57
C THR A 22 10.23 -21.43 4.32
N GLU A 23 9.22 -21.33 5.20
CA GLU A 23 8.02 -22.13 5.15
C GLU A 23 6.82 -21.36 5.69
N TYR A 24 5.64 -21.70 5.19
CA TYR A 24 4.37 -21.22 5.69
C TYR A 24 3.55 -22.39 6.24
N ARG A 25 3.07 -22.26 7.48
CA ARG A 25 2.28 -23.26 8.19
C ARG A 25 0.86 -22.77 8.37
N ALA A 26 -0.12 -23.66 8.18
CA ALA A 26 -1.53 -23.37 8.35
C ALA A 26 -1.82 -22.86 9.76
N LEU A 27 -2.40 -21.66 9.89
CA LEU A 27 -2.83 -21.15 11.19
C LEU A 27 -4.14 -21.80 11.63
N ASN A 28 -4.98 -22.16 10.66
CA ASN A 28 -6.26 -22.82 10.87
C ASN A 28 -6.33 -24.17 10.13
N GLY A 29 -7.14 -25.09 10.65
CA GLY A 29 -7.49 -26.32 9.94
C GLY A 29 -8.66 -26.08 8.99
N GLY A 30 -8.66 -26.72 7.83
CA GLY A 30 -9.72 -26.56 6.84
C GLY A 30 -9.38 -27.20 5.49
N THR A 31 -10.13 -26.82 4.46
CA THR A 31 -9.94 -27.31 3.08
C THR A 31 -9.16 -26.28 2.27
N VAL A 32 -8.10 -26.71 1.60
CA VAL A 32 -7.23 -25.84 0.80
C VAL A 32 -7.87 -25.55 -0.56
N LYS A 33 -7.78 -24.29 -1.00
CA LYS A 33 -8.13 -23.86 -2.34
C LYS A 33 -6.98 -23.08 -2.94
N LEU A 34 -6.45 -23.56 -4.06
CA LEU A 34 -5.43 -22.87 -4.84
C LEU A 34 -6.10 -21.99 -5.90
N SER A 35 -5.62 -20.78 -6.08
CA SER A 35 -6.06 -19.83 -7.11
C SER A 35 -4.84 -19.29 -7.84
N ASP A 36 -4.85 -19.31 -9.17
CA ASP A 36 -3.80 -18.75 -10.04
C ASP A 36 -2.37 -19.27 -9.78
N CYS A 37 -2.20 -20.48 -9.24
CA CYS A 37 -0.88 -21.08 -8.99
C CYS A 37 -0.28 -21.78 -10.23
N ASN A 38 -1.13 -22.25 -11.16
CA ASN A 38 -0.75 -23.11 -12.29
C ASN A 38 0.20 -24.23 -11.85
N GLU A 39 -0.25 -25.01 -10.87
CA GLU A 39 0.58 -25.95 -10.14
C GLU A 39 0.94 -27.19 -10.96
N VAL A 40 2.21 -27.59 -10.93
CA VAL A 40 2.70 -28.81 -11.58
C VAL A 40 3.28 -29.76 -10.54
N ALA A 41 2.96 -31.04 -10.67
CA ALA A 41 3.48 -32.08 -9.78
C ALA A 41 4.98 -32.28 -10.04
N VAL A 42 5.79 -32.03 -9.02
CA VAL A 42 7.24 -32.16 -9.04
C VAL A 42 7.69 -32.91 -7.78
N LYS A 43 8.87 -33.53 -7.83
CA LYS A 43 9.49 -34.11 -6.63
C LYS A 43 10.43 -33.09 -6.00
N ASP A 44 10.27 -32.86 -4.71
CA ASP A 44 11.18 -32.02 -3.92
C ASP A 44 12.60 -32.63 -3.86
N GLU A 45 13.59 -31.89 -3.37
CA GLU A 45 14.97 -32.36 -3.15
C GLU A 45 15.03 -33.62 -2.26
N ASP A 46 14.04 -33.80 -1.39
CA ASP A 46 13.85 -34.96 -0.51
C ASP A 46 13.08 -36.14 -1.17
N GLY A 47 12.72 -36.02 -2.46
CA GLY A 47 11.99 -37.04 -3.21
C GLY A 47 10.49 -37.15 -2.89
N LYS A 48 9.96 -36.24 -2.08
CA LYS A 48 8.53 -36.16 -1.73
C LYS A 48 7.73 -35.54 -2.88
N GLU A 49 6.56 -36.09 -3.16
CA GLU A 49 5.62 -35.50 -4.11
C GLU A 49 5.08 -34.18 -3.56
N CYS A 50 5.24 -33.13 -4.36
CA CYS A 50 4.76 -31.78 -4.06
C CYS A 50 4.34 -31.11 -5.36
N PHE A 51 3.69 -29.96 -5.24
CA PHE A 51 3.36 -29.13 -6.37
C PHE A 51 4.29 -27.92 -6.39
N VAL A 52 4.72 -27.48 -7.56
CA VAL A 52 5.48 -26.22 -7.69
C VAL A 52 4.59 -25.14 -8.31
N SER A 53 4.61 -23.94 -7.73
CA SER A 53 3.89 -22.80 -8.29
C SER A 53 4.64 -22.22 -9.48
N LEU A 54 4.02 -22.23 -10.66
CA LEU A 54 4.57 -21.62 -11.88
C LEU A 54 4.18 -20.14 -12.01
N LYS A 55 3.28 -19.64 -11.18
CA LYS A 55 2.87 -18.23 -11.22
C LYS A 55 3.35 -17.45 -10.00
N ARG A 56 3.61 -16.16 -10.20
CA ARG A 56 4.03 -15.20 -9.15
C ARG A 56 2.85 -14.65 -8.34
N ASN A 57 1.63 -14.77 -8.88
CA ASN A 57 0.40 -14.28 -8.27
C ASN A 57 -0.47 -15.39 -7.65
N GLY A 58 0.05 -16.61 -7.55
CA GLY A 58 -0.67 -17.71 -6.93
C GLY A 58 -1.08 -17.41 -5.50
N GLU A 59 -2.29 -17.81 -5.13
CA GLU A 59 -2.86 -17.66 -3.80
C GLU A 59 -3.32 -19.02 -3.28
N LEU A 60 -3.10 -19.24 -1.99
CA LEU A 60 -3.59 -20.38 -1.24
C LEU A 60 -4.53 -19.88 -0.16
N ALA A 61 -5.77 -20.33 -0.20
CA ALA A 61 -6.77 -20.03 0.82
C ALA A 61 -7.23 -21.30 1.54
N ILE A 62 -7.56 -21.18 2.82
CA ILE A 62 -8.13 -22.26 3.63
C ILE A 62 -9.58 -21.90 3.93
N PHE A 63 -10.49 -22.83 3.66
CA PHE A 63 -11.92 -22.70 3.93
C PHE A 63 -12.35 -23.61 5.08
N SER A 64 -13.29 -23.12 5.89
CA SER A 64 -14.03 -23.95 6.85
C SER A 64 -14.93 -24.95 6.13
N ASP A 65 -15.39 -25.98 6.84
CA ASP A 65 -16.39 -26.92 6.32
C ASP A 65 -17.71 -26.21 5.92
N ASP A 66 -18.00 -25.03 6.49
CA ASP A 66 -19.15 -24.17 6.13
C ASP A 66 -18.91 -23.26 4.90
N GLY A 67 -17.74 -23.36 4.25
CA GLY A 67 -17.40 -22.56 3.06
C GLY A 67 -16.99 -21.12 3.35
N LYS A 68 -16.75 -20.74 4.61
CA LYS A 68 -16.14 -19.44 4.97
C LYS A 68 -14.62 -19.49 4.79
N GLU A 69 -14.05 -18.44 4.19
CA GLU A 69 -12.60 -18.25 4.09
C GLU A 69 -12.02 -17.95 5.47
N LEU A 70 -11.08 -18.78 5.93
CA LEU A 70 -10.43 -18.66 7.24
C LEU A 70 -9.05 -18.00 7.14
N GLU A 71 -8.35 -18.24 6.03
CA GLU A 71 -6.95 -17.87 5.85
C GLU A 71 -6.68 -17.69 4.35
N LYS A 72 -5.89 -16.69 3.99
CA LYS A 72 -5.49 -16.41 2.62
C LYS A 72 -4.05 -15.94 2.59
N THR A 73 -3.23 -16.61 1.80
CA THR A 73 -1.79 -16.39 1.74
C THR A 73 -1.28 -16.46 0.31
N LYS A 74 -0.34 -15.58 -0.04
CA LYS A 74 0.29 -15.56 -1.36
C LYS A 74 1.34 -16.66 -1.46
N VAL A 75 1.31 -17.41 -2.55
CA VAL A 75 2.30 -18.45 -2.85
C VAL A 75 3.48 -17.83 -3.62
N PRO A 76 4.71 -17.94 -3.12
CA PRO A 76 5.89 -17.51 -3.87
C PRO A 76 6.09 -18.31 -5.15
N TYR A 77 6.56 -17.66 -6.21
CA TYR A 77 6.95 -18.35 -7.44
C TYR A 77 8.07 -19.37 -7.20
N GLY A 78 7.86 -20.58 -7.72
CA GLY A 78 8.72 -21.73 -7.46
C GLY A 78 8.68 -22.24 -6.02
N GLY A 79 7.72 -21.78 -5.21
CA GLY A 79 7.42 -22.37 -3.92
C GLY A 79 6.82 -23.75 -4.08
N PHE A 80 7.26 -24.69 -3.24
CA PHE A 80 6.71 -26.04 -3.14
C PHE A 80 5.46 -26.00 -2.27
N ILE A 81 4.32 -26.32 -2.86
CA ILE A 81 3.02 -26.51 -2.23
C ILE A 81 2.89 -28.00 -1.86
N TYR A 82 2.72 -28.30 -0.58
CA TYR A 82 2.51 -29.68 -0.10
C TYR A 82 1.05 -30.07 0.08
N ALA A 83 0.13 -29.10 0.01
CA ALA A 83 -1.31 -29.33 0.11
C ALA A 83 -1.98 -28.95 -1.22
N GLY A 84 -2.51 -29.94 -1.93
CA GLY A 84 -3.18 -29.76 -3.21
C GLY A 84 -4.55 -29.09 -3.07
N ASN A 85 -5.13 -28.71 -4.20
CA ASN A 85 -6.46 -28.11 -4.25
C ASN A 85 -7.52 -29.13 -3.79
N GLY A 86 -8.27 -28.79 -2.73
CA GLY A 86 -9.26 -29.67 -2.10
C GLY A 86 -8.74 -30.50 -0.92
N ASP A 87 -7.44 -30.44 -0.60
CA ASP A 87 -6.88 -31.21 0.50
C ASP A 87 -7.30 -30.63 1.86
N LYS A 88 -7.57 -31.52 2.83
CA LYS A 88 -7.80 -31.14 4.23
C LYS A 88 -6.49 -31.01 4.99
N VAL A 89 -6.27 -29.84 5.57
CA VAL A 89 -5.07 -29.51 6.36
C VAL A 89 -5.44 -29.29 7.82
N LYS A 90 -4.54 -29.68 8.73
CA LYS A 90 -4.65 -29.39 10.16
C LYS A 90 -3.85 -28.14 10.49
N ARG A 91 -4.27 -27.44 11.56
CA ARG A 91 -3.50 -26.35 12.15
C ARG A 91 -2.05 -26.79 12.42
N GLY A 92 -1.10 -25.98 11.98
CA GLY A 92 0.35 -26.21 12.08
C GLY A 92 0.97 -27.04 10.94
N GLY A 93 0.16 -27.55 10.00
CA GLY A 93 0.65 -28.27 8.82
C GLY A 93 1.43 -27.35 7.87
N ILE A 94 2.54 -27.85 7.31
CA ILE A 94 3.32 -27.10 6.32
C ILE A 94 2.53 -27.07 5.02
N LEU A 95 2.22 -25.86 4.54
CA LEU A 95 1.49 -25.64 3.29
C LEU A 95 2.45 -25.36 2.15
N ILE A 96 3.40 -24.45 2.39
CA ILE A 96 4.30 -23.93 1.36
C ILE A 96 5.73 -23.93 1.93
N LYS A 97 6.71 -24.32 1.12
CA LYS A 97 8.14 -24.19 1.43
C LYS A 97 8.84 -23.56 0.24
N TRP A 98 9.79 -22.67 0.48
CA TRP A 98 10.58 -22.04 -0.58
C TRP A 98 12.01 -21.84 -0.11
N ASP A 99 12.92 -21.74 -1.06
CA ASP A 99 14.29 -21.35 -0.76
C ASP A 99 14.39 -19.81 -0.81
N PRO A 100 14.72 -19.13 0.31
CA PRO A 100 14.85 -17.68 0.35
C PRO A 100 16.10 -17.14 -0.35
N HIS A 101 17.08 -17.99 -0.64
CA HIS A 101 18.40 -17.59 -1.16
C HIS A 101 18.52 -17.75 -2.68
N ARG A 102 17.52 -18.30 -3.35
CA ARG A 102 17.49 -18.44 -4.80
C ARG A 102 16.10 -18.14 -5.34
N THR A 103 16.06 -17.42 -6.46
CA THR A 103 14.85 -17.29 -7.27
C THR A 103 14.96 -18.34 -8.38
N PRO A 104 14.16 -19.42 -8.34
CA PRO A 104 14.13 -20.38 -9.43
C PRO A 104 13.50 -19.73 -10.66
N ILE A 105 13.90 -20.16 -11.85
CA ILE A 105 13.24 -19.90 -13.12
C ILE A 105 12.84 -21.27 -13.65
N LEU A 106 11.53 -21.50 -13.77
CA LEU A 106 10.94 -22.80 -14.09
C LEU A 106 10.32 -22.76 -15.48
N ALA A 107 10.36 -23.91 -16.17
CA ALA A 107 9.68 -24.09 -17.44
C ALA A 107 8.18 -24.27 -17.25
N GLU A 108 7.36 -23.52 -17.98
CA GLU A 108 5.90 -23.67 -17.88
C GLU A 108 5.35 -24.79 -18.76
N LYS A 109 6.03 -25.09 -19.86
CA LYS A 109 5.62 -26.11 -20.84
C LYS A 109 6.72 -27.15 -21.03
N PRO A 110 6.36 -28.43 -21.28
CA PRO A 110 7.33 -29.43 -21.69
C PRO A 110 7.82 -29.14 -23.12
N GLY A 111 9.09 -29.43 -23.39
CA GLY A 111 9.66 -29.21 -24.72
C GLY A 111 11.18 -29.36 -24.76
N THR A 112 11.78 -28.89 -25.85
CA THR A 112 13.23 -28.88 -26.02
C THR A 112 13.76 -27.46 -25.80
N VAL A 113 14.83 -27.33 -25.01
CA VAL A 113 15.48 -26.04 -24.75
C VAL A 113 16.25 -25.56 -25.98
N GLN A 114 16.06 -24.30 -26.36
CA GLN A 114 16.82 -23.61 -27.39
C GLN A 114 17.40 -22.30 -26.81
N PHE A 115 18.71 -22.18 -26.84
CA PHE A 115 19.41 -20.96 -26.44
C PHE A 115 19.36 -19.90 -27.54
N VAL A 116 19.05 -18.65 -27.17
CA VAL A 116 19.13 -17.52 -28.09
C VAL A 116 19.90 -16.38 -27.41
N ASP A 117 20.84 -15.79 -28.14
CA ASP A 117 21.76 -14.75 -27.67
C ASP A 117 22.59 -15.15 -26.43
N ILE A 118 22.86 -16.46 -26.26
CA ILE A 118 23.71 -17.02 -25.22
C ILE A 118 25.06 -17.42 -25.83
N GLU A 119 26.05 -16.53 -25.72
CA GLU A 119 27.39 -16.71 -26.26
C GLU A 119 28.44 -16.62 -25.14
N ILE A 120 29.31 -17.62 -25.09
CA ILE A 120 30.36 -17.73 -24.07
C ILE A 120 31.38 -16.61 -24.28
N GLY A 121 31.58 -15.77 -23.26
CA GLY A 121 32.51 -14.63 -23.26
C GLY A 121 31.83 -13.28 -23.51
N GLU A 122 30.66 -13.26 -24.16
CA GLU A 122 29.88 -12.03 -24.38
C GLU A 122 28.70 -11.92 -23.41
N THR A 123 27.74 -12.85 -23.47
CA THR A 123 26.53 -12.83 -22.62
C THR A 123 26.60 -13.80 -21.45
N VAL A 124 27.50 -14.80 -21.50
CA VAL A 124 27.65 -15.83 -20.46
C VAL A 124 29.11 -16.10 -20.09
N ARG A 125 29.38 -16.31 -18.80
CA ARG A 125 30.68 -16.70 -18.25
C ARG A 125 30.59 -18.10 -17.65
N GLU A 126 31.61 -18.93 -17.88
CA GLU A 126 31.77 -20.20 -17.16
C GLU A 126 32.25 -19.95 -15.72
N GLU A 127 31.59 -20.58 -14.75
CA GLU A 127 31.98 -20.60 -13.35
C GLU A 127 32.05 -22.04 -12.85
N ASP A 128 33.01 -22.35 -11.98
CA ASP A 128 33.14 -23.68 -11.39
C ASP A 128 32.05 -23.87 -10.32
N ALA A 129 31.10 -24.77 -10.58
CA ALA A 129 29.95 -25.01 -9.70
C ALA A 129 30.28 -25.98 -8.55
N GLY A 130 31.52 -26.48 -8.48
CA GLY A 130 31.92 -27.57 -7.61
C GLY A 130 31.53 -28.93 -8.18
N ARG A 131 32.19 -30.00 -7.68
CA ARG A 131 32.11 -31.38 -8.22
C ARG A 131 32.56 -31.54 -9.69
N GLY A 132 33.37 -30.62 -10.21
CA GLY A 132 33.90 -30.70 -11.57
C GLY A 132 32.88 -30.39 -12.68
N GLN A 133 31.73 -29.78 -12.31
CA GLN A 133 30.74 -29.30 -13.26
C GLN A 133 30.92 -27.79 -13.48
N LYS A 134 30.87 -27.37 -14.73
CA LYS A 134 30.89 -25.96 -15.12
C LYS A 134 29.45 -25.44 -15.17
N ALA A 135 29.16 -24.37 -14.44
CA ALA A 135 27.90 -23.64 -14.58
C ALA A 135 28.08 -22.45 -15.51
N LEU A 136 27.07 -22.21 -16.34
CA LEU A 136 26.99 -21.04 -17.20
C LEU A 136 26.26 -19.93 -16.45
N VAL A 137 26.92 -18.78 -16.26
CA VAL A 137 26.39 -17.62 -15.52
C VAL A 137 26.22 -16.45 -16.48
N ILE A 138 25.01 -15.90 -16.57
CA ILE A 138 24.72 -14.74 -17.41
C ILE A 138 25.46 -13.52 -16.86
N VAL A 139 26.18 -12.81 -17.72
CA VAL A 139 26.91 -11.58 -17.37
C VAL A 139 26.13 -10.35 -17.83
N GLU A 140 26.32 -9.23 -17.13
CA GLU A 140 25.80 -7.93 -17.58
C GLU A 140 26.50 -7.56 -18.90
N HIS A 141 25.72 -7.49 -19.98
CA HIS A 141 26.19 -7.12 -21.31
C HIS A 141 25.53 -5.79 -21.72
N LYS A 142 26.28 -4.97 -22.45
CA LYS A 142 25.79 -3.71 -23.01
C LYS A 142 25.86 -3.84 -24.53
N GLY A 143 24.75 -4.26 -25.15
CA GLY A 143 24.66 -4.54 -26.58
C GLY A 143 23.24 -4.91 -27.02
N ASP A 144 23.08 -5.32 -28.27
CA ASP A 144 21.79 -5.74 -28.87
C ASP A 144 21.43 -7.21 -28.59
N LEU A 145 22.34 -7.97 -27.96
CA LEU A 145 22.10 -9.35 -27.55
C LEU A 145 21.17 -9.37 -26.33
N HIS A 146 20.17 -10.25 -26.32
CA HIS A 146 19.23 -10.40 -25.22
C HIS A 146 19.11 -11.88 -24.83
N PRO A 147 19.93 -12.37 -23.88
CA PRO A 147 20.00 -13.78 -23.56
C PRO A 147 18.62 -14.28 -23.10
N GLN A 148 18.10 -15.22 -23.86
CA GLN A 148 16.77 -15.79 -23.66
C GLN A 148 16.81 -17.29 -23.90
N LEU A 149 15.90 -17.99 -23.25
CA LEU A 149 15.72 -19.43 -23.38
C LEU A 149 14.34 -19.70 -23.95
N ASN A 150 14.31 -20.30 -25.15
CA ASN A 150 13.08 -20.72 -25.79
C ASN A 150 12.81 -22.19 -25.49
N ILE A 151 11.54 -22.54 -25.31
CA ILE A 151 11.06 -23.92 -25.23
C ILE A 151 10.38 -24.21 -26.56
N VAL A 152 10.91 -25.17 -27.33
CA VAL A 152 10.39 -25.52 -28.65
C VAL A 152 9.74 -26.91 -28.67
N ASP A 153 8.73 -27.07 -29.53
CA ASP A 153 8.14 -28.37 -29.85
C ASP A 153 9.05 -29.19 -30.79
N ASP A 154 8.67 -30.44 -31.08
CA ASP A 154 9.40 -31.30 -32.03
C ASP A 154 9.40 -30.74 -33.48
N GLN A 155 8.61 -29.70 -33.78
CA GLN A 155 8.53 -29.03 -35.08
C GLN A 155 9.35 -27.72 -35.15
N GLY A 156 9.95 -27.29 -34.03
CA GLY A 156 10.72 -26.05 -33.91
C GLY A 156 9.87 -24.79 -33.67
N ASN A 157 8.58 -24.92 -33.35
CA ASN A 157 7.78 -23.77 -32.93
C ASN A 157 8.06 -23.43 -31.47
N ILE A 158 8.19 -22.14 -31.17
CA ILE A 158 8.41 -21.64 -29.81
C ILE A 158 7.08 -21.76 -29.03
N LEU A 159 7.05 -22.67 -28.06
CA LEU A 159 5.93 -22.88 -27.15
C LEU A 159 5.94 -21.86 -26.01
N ASP A 160 7.14 -21.48 -25.56
CA ASP A 160 7.36 -20.54 -24.46
C ASP A 160 8.77 -19.93 -24.56
N PHE A 161 9.00 -18.78 -23.90
CA PHE A 161 10.31 -18.14 -23.85
C PHE A 161 10.54 -17.42 -22.50
N HIS A 162 11.77 -17.48 -22.01
CA HIS A 162 12.17 -16.87 -20.74
C HIS A 162 13.40 -15.98 -20.96
N TYR A 163 13.27 -14.69 -20.63
CA TYR A 163 14.42 -13.79 -20.55
C TYR A 163 15.26 -14.13 -19.33
N LEU A 164 16.57 -14.22 -19.52
CA LEU A 164 17.51 -14.58 -18.46
C LEU A 164 18.19 -13.31 -17.92
N PRO A 165 17.91 -12.92 -16.67
CA PRO A 165 18.53 -11.72 -16.09
C PRO A 165 20.02 -11.97 -15.83
N ALA A 166 20.77 -10.88 -15.69
CA ALA A 166 22.16 -10.96 -15.28
C ALA A 166 22.30 -11.70 -13.94
N LYS A 167 23.40 -12.47 -13.81
CA LYS A 167 23.73 -13.33 -12.67
C LYS A 167 22.84 -14.57 -12.53
N ALA A 168 21.90 -14.81 -13.44
CA ALA A 168 21.22 -16.10 -13.51
C ALA A 168 22.23 -17.20 -13.89
N ARG A 169 22.15 -18.32 -13.18
CA ARG A 169 22.91 -19.54 -13.46
C ARG A 169 22.00 -20.51 -14.20
N LEU A 170 22.43 -20.94 -15.38
CA LEU A 170 21.74 -21.94 -16.18
C LEU A 170 21.93 -23.32 -15.54
N GLU A 171 20.84 -24.07 -15.42
CA GLU A 171 20.83 -25.46 -14.93
C GLU A 171 20.56 -26.48 -16.05
N VAL A 172 20.24 -25.99 -17.26
CA VAL A 172 19.98 -26.80 -18.45
C VAL A 172 20.99 -26.54 -19.56
N THR A 173 21.12 -27.49 -20.48
CA THR A 173 21.95 -27.36 -21.69
C THR A 173 21.09 -27.15 -22.93
N ASP A 174 21.65 -26.52 -23.96
CA ASP A 174 20.99 -26.36 -25.26
C ASP A 174 20.61 -27.73 -25.86
N GLY A 175 19.39 -27.86 -26.36
CA GLY A 175 18.83 -29.12 -26.89
C GLY A 175 18.33 -30.13 -25.84
N GLN A 176 18.36 -29.81 -24.55
CA GLN A 176 17.84 -30.70 -23.50
C GLN A 176 16.30 -30.78 -23.54
N LYS A 177 15.74 -31.98 -23.43
CA LYS A 177 14.30 -32.19 -23.22
C LYS A 177 13.95 -31.99 -21.74
N ILE A 178 12.94 -31.16 -21.48
CA ILE A 178 12.49 -30.78 -20.14
C ILE A 178 10.98 -30.96 -20.01
N ASP A 179 10.54 -31.27 -18.79
CA ASP A 179 9.14 -31.28 -18.41
C ASP A 179 8.72 -29.93 -17.80
N ALA A 180 7.41 -29.67 -17.75
CA ALA A 180 6.88 -28.51 -17.03
C ALA A 180 7.26 -28.58 -15.54
N GLY A 181 7.62 -27.44 -14.94
CA GLY A 181 8.13 -27.36 -13.57
C GLY A 181 9.63 -27.64 -13.42
N HIS A 182 10.35 -28.01 -14.49
CA HIS A 182 11.80 -28.19 -14.43
C HIS A 182 12.52 -26.84 -14.28
N MET A 183 13.56 -26.81 -13.45
CA MET A 183 14.36 -25.60 -13.23
C MET A 183 15.31 -25.37 -14.39
N ILE A 184 15.07 -24.32 -15.17
CA ILE A 184 15.91 -23.95 -16.32
C ILE A 184 17.08 -23.06 -15.90
N ALA A 185 16.85 -22.21 -14.91
CA ALA A 185 17.88 -21.36 -14.35
C ALA A 185 17.56 -21.04 -12.89
N ARG A 186 18.57 -20.62 -12.15
CA ARG A 186 18.40 -20.03 -10.82
C ARG A 186 19.19 -18.75 -10.71
N GLN A 187 18.57 -17.76 -10.11
CA GLN A 187 19.29 -16.55 -9.74
C GLN A 187 19.62 -16.66 -8.25
N PRO A 188 20.89 -16.54 -7.84
CA PRO A 188 21.22 -16.33 -6.44
C PRO A 188 20.49 -15.05 -6.01
N ARG A 189 19.59 -15.17 -5.05
CA ARG A 189 18.97 -13.99 -4.47
C ARG A 189 20.07 -13.34 -3.64
N SER A 190 20.69 -12.28 -4.16
CA SER A 190 21.61 -11.47 -3.37
C SER A 190 20.83 -11.03 -2.13
N ALA A 191 21.14 -11.63 -0.98
CA ALA A 191 20.36 -11.63 0.25
C ALA A 191 19.54 -10.35 0.38
N ALA A 192 18.28 -10.39 -0.13
CA ALA A 192 17.51 -9.24 -0.61
C ALA A 192 18.19 -7.95 -0.24
N GLY A 193 19.21 -7.54 -1.03
CA GLY A 193 20.28 -6.64 -0.58
C GLY A 193 19.67 -5.49 0.17
N SER A 194 19.64 -5.61 1.50
CA SER A 194 18.76 -4.90 2.43
C SER A 194 17.94 -3.83 1.72
N ALA A 195 16.82 -4.17 1.05
CA ALA A 195 16.16 -3.38 0.00
C ALA A 195 16.43 -1.87 0.12
N ASP A 196 17.48 -1.37 -0.52
CA ASP A 196 17.91 0.04 -0.49
C ASP A 196 17.93 0.73 0.91
N ILE A 197 17.98 -0.03 2.01
CA ILE A 197 18.13 0.44 3.39
C ILE A 197 19.50 1.12 3.55
N VAL A 198 20.47 0.76 2.70
CA VAL A 198 21.80 1.39 2.62
C VAL A 198 21.71 2.89 2.34
N GLY A 199 20.57 3.37 1.80
CA GLY A 199 20.29 4.78 1.61
C GLY A 199 20.07 5.56 2.90
N GLY A 200 19.80 4.92 4.04
CA GLY A 200 19.60 5.59 5.34
C GLY A 200 18.64 6.80 5.27
N LEU A 201 19.05 7.95 5.82
CA LEU A 201 18.26 9.19 5.83
C LEU A 201 17.95 9.78 4.43
N PRO A 202 18.84 9.69 3.43
CA PRO A 202 18.51 10.06 2.04
C PRO A 202 17.23 9.43 1.50
N ARG A 203 16.99 8.14 1.73
CA ARG A 203 15.78 7.45 1.27
C ARG A 203 14.52 8.03 1.91
N VAL A 204 14.55 8.29 3.22
CA VAL A 204 13.45 8.93 3.95
C VAL A 204 13.19 10.34 3.41
N THR A 205 14.26 11.08 3.08
CA THR A 205 14.14 12.40 2.44
C THR A 205 13.49 12.31 1.06
N GLU A 206 13.86 11.32 0.24
CA GLU A 206 13.23 11.11 -1.07
C GLU A 206 11.74 10.82 -0.97
N ILE A 207 11.34 10.01 0.01
CA ILE A 207 9.94 9.67 0.28
C ILE A 207 9.16 10.91 0.73
N PHE A 208 9.65 11.66 1.73
CA PHE A 208 8.96 12.86 2.22
C PHE A 208 8.98 14.03 1.24
N GLU A 209 9.92 14.07 0.30
CA GLU A 209 9.89 15.02 -0.81
C GLU A 209 9.07 14.52 -2.01
N ALA A 210 8.44 13.34 -1.90
CA ALA A 210 7.67 12.69 -2.97
C ALA A 210 8.45 12.62 -4.29
N ARG A 211 9.76 12.38 -4.22
CA ARG A 211 10.63 12.35 -5.39
C ARG A 211 10.45 11.04 -6.16
N LYS A 212 10.60 11.11 -7.48
CA LYS A 212 10.64 9.91 -8.32
C LYS A 212 11.97 9.16 -8.05
N PRO A 213 11.92 7.86 -7.72
CA PRO A 213 13.12 7.04 -7.57
C PRO A 213 13.97 7.01 -8.84
N LYS A 214 15.28 6.75 -8.70
CA LYS A 214 16.22 6.70 -9.83
C LYS A 214 15.91 5.56 -10.81
N ASP A 215 15.60 4.37 -10.29
CA ASP A 215 15.22 3.20 -11.08
C ASP A 215 13.83 2.69 -10.69
N PRO A 216 12.74 3.34 -11.15
CA PRO A 216 11.40 3.04 -10.68
C PRO A 216 10.83 1.78 -11.32
N SER A 217 10.06 1.01 -10.53
CA SER A 217 9.20 -0.05 -11.06
C SER A 217 8.05 0.53 -11.88
N VAL A 218 7.69 -0.15 -12.96
CA VAL A 218 6.51 0.17 -13.78
C VAL A 218 5.33 -0.61 -13.23
N MET A 219 4.24 0.08 -12.92
CA MET A 219 3.01 -0.52 -12.39
C MET A 219 1.95 -0.68 -13.48
N ALA A 220 1.09 -1.68 -13.33
CA ALA A 220 -0.08 -1.89 -14.16
C ALA A 220 -1.11 -0.76 -13.95
N GLU A 221 -1.56 -0.08 -14.99
CA GLU A 221 -2.62 0.94 -14.85
C GLU A 221 -4.04 0.34 -14.83
N ILE A 222 -4.22 -0.84 -15.39
CA ILE A 222 -5.50 -1.55 -15.45
C ILE A 222 -5.32 -3.01 -15.04
N SER A 223 -6.40 -3.63 -14.57
CA SER A 223 -6.45 -5.07 -14.34
C SER A 223 -6.72 -5.82 -15.65
N GLY A 224 -6.09 -6.97 -15.83
CA GLY A 224 -6.29 -7.78 -17.03
C GLY A 224 -5.20 -8.82 -17.27
N ILE A 225 -5.21 -9.39 -18.46
CA ILE A 225 -4.25 -10.39 -18.93
C ILE A 225 -3.05 -9.69 -19.57
N VAL A 226 -1.85 -10.15 -19.24
CA VAL A 226 -0.58 -9.62 -19.75
C VAL A 226 -0.24 -10.20 -21.11
N GLU A 227 0.09 -9.33 -22.07
CA GLU A 227 0.68 -9.65 -23.36
C GLU A 227 2.03 -8.95 -23.47
N ILE A 228 3.10 -9.71 -23.76
CA ILE A 228 4.45 -9.16 -23.86
C ILE A 228 4.84 -9.08 -25.33
N HIS A 229 5.10 -7.86 -25.80
CA HIS A 229 5.60 -7.58 -27.13
C HIS A 229 7.05 -7.07 -27.06
N SER A 230 7.96 -7.82 -27.67
CA SER A 230 9.35 -7.40 -27.83
C SER A 230 9.49 -6.54 -29.09
N ASP A 231 9.64 -5.22 -28.91
CA ASP A 231 9.82 -4.30 -30.02
C ASP A 231 11.33 -4.19 -30.35
N LYS A 232 11.79 -5.01 -31.31
CA LYS A 232 13.22 -5.18 -31.66
C LYS A 232 13.95 -3.88 -32.09
N ARG A 233 13.24 -2.77 -32.29
CA ARG A 233 13.80 -1.52 -32.84
C ARG A 233 14.09 -0.43 -31.82
N LYS A 234 13.73 -0.58 -30.53
CA LYS A 234 13.75 0.55 -29.58
C LYS A 234 14.42 0.30 -28.22
N GLY A 235 15.03 -0.86 -27.98
CA GLY A 235 15.64 -1.18 -26.67
C GLY A 235 14.64 -1.11 -25.50
N LYS A 236 13.34 -1.17 -25.82
CA LYS A 236 12.22 -1.13 -24.88
C LYS A 236 11.25 -2.23 -25.26
N MET A 237 10.76 -2.92 -24.25
CA MET A 237 9.71 -3.93 -24.34
C MET A 237 8.37 -3.27 -24.03
N THR A 238 7.32 -3.73 -24.68
CA THR A 238 5.96 -3.24 -24.43
C THR A 238 5.17 -4.34 -23.77
N ILE A 239 4.72 -4.09 -22.54
CA ILE A 239 3.80 -4.94 -21.79
C ILE A 239 2.41 -4.38 -21.99
N ARG A 240 1.60 -5.05 -22.79
CA ARG A 240 0.20 -4.72 -23.01
C ARG A 240 -0.64 -5.46 -21.98
N ILE A 241 -1.56 -4.75 -21.34
CA ILE A 241 -2.55 -5.37 -20.45
C ILE A 241 -3.89 -5.28 -21.15
N VAL A 242 -4.58 -6.40 -21.29
CA VAL A 242 -5.91 -6.50 -21.88
C VAL A 242 -6.92 -6.82 -20.78
N SER A 243 -7.76 -5.84 -20.45
CA SER A 243 -8.87 -6.04 -19.53
C SER A 243 -9.97 -6.94 -20.12
N ASP A 244 -10.78 -7.55 -19.26
CA ASP A 244 -11.94 -8.35 -19.65
C ASP A 244 -12.96 -7.55 -20.50
N SER A 245 -12.97 -6.23 -20.34
CA SER A 245 -13.81 -5.29 -21.10
C SER A 245 -13.27 -4.99 -22.50
N GLY A 246 -12.13 -5.55 -22.89
CA GLY A 246 -11.45 -5.27 -24.17
C GLY A 246 -10.68 -3.94 -24.20
N ILE A 247 -10.53 -3.25 -23.07
CA ILE A 247 -9.66 -2.07 -22.97
C ILE A 247 -8.22 -2.56 -22.87
N GLU A 248 -7.38 -2.10 -23.81
CA GLU A 248 -5.95 -2.40 -23.86
C GLU A 248 -5.12 -1.22 -23.33
N LYS A 249 -4.06 -1.52 -22.58
CA LYS A 249 -3.11 -0.50 -22.11
C LYS A 249 -1.66 -0.95 -22.24
N ASP A 250 -0.89 -0.19 -23.00
CA ASP A 250 0.53 -0.43 -23.24
C ASP A 250 1.41 0.23 -22.18
N HIS A 251 2.36 -0.54 -21.64
CA HIS A 251 3.36 -0.12 -20.66
C HIS A 251 4.75 -0.35 -21.23
N HIS A 252 5.55 0.70 -21.37
CA HIS A 252 6.90 0.59 -21.93
C HIS A 252 7.94 0.40 -20.83
N VAL A 253 8.73 -0.65 -20.96
CA VAL A 253 9.72 -1.09 -19.98
C VAL A 253 11.09 -1.23 -20.65
N PRO A 254 12.19 -0.81 -20.00
CA PRO A 254 13.55 -1.10 -20.48
C PRO A 254 13.84 -2.61 -20.58
N ASN A 255 14.54 -3.08 -21.62
CA ASN A 255 14.82 -4.51 -21.82
C ASN A 255 15.78 -5.12 -20.77
N ASP A 256 16.63 -4.29 -20.16
CA ASP A 256 17.59 -4.67 -19.13
C ASP A 256 16.94 -4.95 -17.77
N LYS A 257 15.67 -4.58 -17.60
CA LYS A 257 14.96 -4.66 -16.33
C LYS A 257 14.25 -6.00 -16.16
N ALA A 258 14.46 -6.64 -15.01
CA ALA A 258 13.81 -7.91 -14.68
C ALA A 258 12.28 -7.74 -14.58
N LEU A 259 11.56 -8.57 -15.34
CA LEU A 259 10.10 -8.64 -15.30
C LEU A 259 9.62 -9.45 -14.10
N LEU A 260 8.51 -9.01 -13.51
CA LEU A 260 7.78 -9.72 -12.46
C LEU A 260 6.55 -10.44 -12.99
N VAL A 261 6.27 -10.33 -14.28
CA VAL A 261 5.06 -10.87 -14.93
C VAL A 261 5.42 -11.65 -16.19
N HIS A 262 4.64 -12.68 -16.48
CA HIS A 262 4.74 -13.48 -17.69
C HIS A 262 3.57 -13.22 -18.64
N ALA A 263 3.70 -13.65 -19.90
CA ALA A 263 2.60 -13.56 -20.85
C ALA A 263 1.47 -14.52 -20.44
N GLY A 264 0.23 -14.03 -20.42
CA GLY A 264 -0.93 -14.78 -19.95
C GLY A 264 -1.20 -14.70 -18.44
N ASP A 265 -0.39 -13.94 -17.68
CA ASP A 265 -0.68 -13.68 -16.28
C ASP A 265 -1.85 -12.72 -16.12
N PHE A 266 -2.72 -13.01 -15.15
CA PHE A 266 -3.73 -12.06 -14.69
C PHE A 266 -3.14 -11.19 -13.59
N ILE A 267 -3.23 -9.88 -13.77
CA ILE A 267 -2.71 -8.89 -12.84
C ILE A 267 -3.77 -7.86 -12.48
N GLN A 268 -3.66 -7.31 -11.28
CA GLN A 268 -4.55 -6.25 -10.82
C GLN A 268 -3.93 -4.88 -11.08
N ALA A 269 -4.79 -3.88 -11.20
CA ALA A 269 -4.37 -2.49 -11.31
C ALA A 269 -3.47 -2.10 -10.12
N GLY A 270 -2.26 -1.65 -10.47
CA GLY A 270 -1.22 -1.23 -9.55
C GLY A 270 -0.27 -2.33 -9.12
N ASP A 271 -0.35 -3.54 -9.67
CA ASP A 271 0.70 -4.53 -9.49
C ASP A 271 1.98 -4.11 -10.22
N ALA A 272 3.14 -4.42 -9.63
CA ALA A 272 4.44 -4.11 -10.20
C ALA A 272 4.75 -5.08 -11.36
N LEU A 273 4.99 -4.52 -12.54
CA LEU A 273 5.39 -5.28 -13.74
C LEU A 273 6.89 -5.57 -13.76
N THR A 274 7.68 -4.71 -13.10
CA THR A 274 9.14 -4.83 -13.02
C THR A 274 9.68 -4.66 -11.62
N GLU A 275 10.91 -5.13 -11.39
CA GLU A 275 11.60 -4.95 -10.11
C GLU A 275 11.90 -3.48 -9.80
N GLY A 276 11.98 -3.11 -8.53
CA GLY A 276 12.42 -1.78 -8.09
C GLY A 276 11.38 -0.99 -7.28
N PRO A 277 11.77 0.18 -6.75
CA PRO A 277 10.89 1.03 -5.95
C PRO A 277 9.72 1.58 -6.78
N GLN A 278 8.53 1.58 -6.18
CA GLN A 278 7.33 2.13 -6.82
C GLN A 278 7.33 3.66 -6.77
N ILE A 279 6.64 4.29 -7.72
CA ILE A 279 6.52 5.75 -7.77
C ILE A 279 5.30 6.18 -6.94
N PRO A 280 5.47 6.98 -5.87
CA PRO A 280 4.35 7.41 -5.01
C PRO A 280 3.19 8.08 -5.77
N HIS A 281 3.50 8.90 -6.78
CA HIS A 281 2.49 9.54 -7.61
C HIS A 281 1.65 8.57 -8.45
N ASP A 282 2.24 7.46 -8.90
CA ASP A 282 1.52 6.44 -9.66
C ASP A 282 0.65 5.58 -8.73
N ILE A 283 1.14 5.28 -7.52
CA ILE A 283 0.34 4.60 -6.48
C ILE A 283 -0.92 5.43 -6.16
N LEU A 284 -0.78 6.74 -5.95
CA LEU A 284 -1.93 7.62 -5.69
C LEU A 284 -2.95 7.60 -6.84
N ARG A 285 -2.46 7.61 -8.09
CA ARG A 285 -3.32 7.66 -9.27
C ARG A 285 -4.07 6.34 -9.50
N ILE A 286 -3.41 5.21 -9.23
CA ILE A 286 -3.90 3.87 -9.60
C ILE A 286 -4.63 3.20 -8.43
N LYS A 287 -4.00 3.14 -7.25
CA LYS A 287 -4.54 2.46 -6.06
C LYS A 287 -5.28 3.39 -5.09
N GLY A 288 -5.01 4.69 -5.16
CA GLY A 288 -5.64 5.69 -4.31
C GLY A 288 -4.84 6.04 -3.05
N GLU A 289 -5.49 6.81 -2.16
CA GLU A 289 -4.83 7.46 -1.02
C GLU A 289 -4.42 6.47 0.07
N GLU A 290 -5.25 5.48 0.37
CA GLU A 290 -5.01 4.50 1.44
C GLU A 290 -3.80 3.61 1.13
N SER A 291 -3.72 3.05 -0.08
CA SER A 291 -2.58 2.23 -0.50
C SER A 291 -1.29 3.02 -0.56
N LEU A 292 -1.34 4.30 -0.95
CA LEU A 292 -0.18 5.18 -0.88
C LEU A 292 0.27 5.38 0.58
N TRP A 293 -0.69 5.57 1.49
CA TRP A 293 -0.41 5.79 2.91
C TRP A 293 0.33 4.60 3.52
N GLN A 294 -0.18 3.40 3.29
CA GLN A 294 0.44 2.15 3.75
C GLN A 294 1.84 2.00 3.16
N TYR A 295 1.99 2.19 1.84
CA TYR A 295 3.30 2.11 1.18
C TYR A 295 4.33 3.07 1.78
N MET A 296 3.98 4.35 1.94
CA MET A 296 4.91 5.34 2.47
C MET A 296 5.23 5.11 3.95
N LEU A 297 4.24 4.67 4.73
CA LEU A 297 4.43 4.33 6.13
C LEU A 297 5.40 3.15 6.27
N ASP A 298 5.18 2.07 5.53
CA ASP A 298 6.02 0.89 5.55
C ASP A 298 7.44 1.19 5.09
N GLU A 299 7.61 1.94 4.00
CA GLU A 299 8.94 2.31 3.51
C GLU A 299 9.74 3.12 4.54
N VAL A 300 9.12 4.13 5.15
CA VAL A 300 9.79 4.94 6.18
C VAL A 300 10.08 4.09 7.41
N GLN A 301 9.11 3.30 7.87
CA GLN A 301 9.29 2.43 9.04
C GLN A 301 10.38 1.39 8.83
N ASN A 302 10.46 0.78 7.65
CA ASN A 302 11.48 -0.20 7.34
C ASN A 302 12.90 0.39 7.47
N VAL A 303 13.10 1.65 7.08
CA VAL A 303 14.39 2.34 7.28
C VAL A 303 14.71 2.53 8.76
N TYR A 304 13.74 2.95 9.58
CA TYR A 304 13.95 3.15 11.02
C TYR A 304 14.12 1.83 11.79
N ARG A 305 13.31 0.81 11.47
CA ARG A 305 13.38 -0.55 12.02
C ARG A 305 14.71 -1.22 11.68
N ALA A 306 15.18 -1.09 10.45
CA ALA A 306 16.47 -1.63 10.05
C ALA A 306 17.65 -0.98 10.80
N GLN A 307 17.47 0.23 11.30
CA GLN A 307 18.44 0.93 12.16
C GLN A 307 18.19 0.72 13.66
N GLY A 308 17.25 -0.15 14.02
CA GLY A 308 16.91 -0.50 15.39
C GLY A 308 16.26 0.64 16.19
N VAL A 309 15.68 1.64 15.52
CA VAL A 309 14.99 2.74 16.19
C VAL A 309 13.48 2.52 16.10
N PRO A 310 12.81 2.18 17.23
CA PRO A 310 11.36 2.06 17.23
C PRO A 310 10.74 3.46 17.15
N ILE A 311 9.91 3.66 16.13
CA ILE A 311 9.04 4.84 16.00
C ILE A 311 7.61 4.34 15.88
N ASN A 312 6.67 4.99 16.57
CA ASN A 312 5.26 4.65 16.42
C ASN A 312 4.70 5.26 15.13
N ASP A 313 3.87 4.50 14.41
CA ASP A 313 3.28 4.85 13.13
C ASP A 313 2.58 6.23 13.15
N LYS A 314 1.91 6.57 14.26
CA LYS A 314 1.20 7.84 14.44
C LYS A 314 2.03 9.08 14.10
N HIS A 315 3.34 9.03 14.33
CA HIS A 315 4.22 10.17 14.06
C HIS A 315 4.45 10.36 12.57
N ILE A 316 4.59 9.26 11.82
CA ILE A 316 4.79 9.28 10.37
C ILE A 316 3.48 9.62 9.69
N GLU A 317 2.36 9.05 10.15
CA GLU A 317 1.01 9.35 9.66
C GLU A 317 0.69 10.84 9.71
N LEU A 318 1.07 11.54 10.78
CA LEU A 318 0.90 12.99 10.87
C LEU A 318 1.63 13.73 9.74
N ILE A 319 2.84 13.30 9.37
CA ILE A 319 3.59 13.92 8.27
C ILE A 319 2.93 13.60 6.93
N LEU A 320 2.55 12.34 6.70
CA LEU A 320 1.87 11.91 5.48
C LEU A 320 0.54 12.65 5.28
N SER A 321 -0.20 12.91 6.37
CA SER A 321 -1.43 13.69 6.33
C SER A 321 -1.21 15.12 5.79
N GLN A 322 -0.06 15.74 6.09
CA GLN A 322 0.28 17.07 5.58
C GLN A 322 0.69 17.02 4.11
N MET A 323 1.31 15.93 3.65
CA MET A 323 1.68 15.74 2.24
C MET A 323 0.47 15.54 1.32
N LEU A 324 -0.62 14.97 1.85
CA LEU A 324 -1.89 14.71 1.15
C LEU A 324 -2.97 15.77 1.42
N ARG A 325 -2.59 16.88 2.02
CA ARG A 325 -3.53 17.94 2.47
C ARG A 325 -4.15 18.75 1.33
N LYS A 326 -3.61 18.70 0.11
CA LYS A 326 -4.06 19.53 -1.01
C LYS A 326 -4.86 18.73 -2.04
N VAL A 327 -5.88 19.35 -2.60
CA VAL A 327 -6.74 18.80 -3.66
C VAL A 327 -6.66 19.72 -4.87
N ARG A 328 -6.50 19.14 -6.06
CA ARG A 328 -6.66 19.87 -7.32
C ARG A 328 -8.09 19.73 -7.81
N VAL A 329 -8.77 20.85 -8.02
CA VAL A 329 -10.11 20.88 -8.59
C VAL A 329 -10.05 20.44 -10.06
N GLU A 330 -10.89 19.47 -10.42
CA GLU A 330 -11.05 19.02 -11.81
C GLU A 330 -12.29 19.68 -12.42
N ASN A 331 -13.45 19.48 -11.80
CA ASN A 331 -14.68 20.16 -12.18
C ASN A 331 -15.19 20.98 -11.00
N PRO A 332 -15.35 22.30 -11.14
CA PRO A 332 -15.84 23.14 -10.04
C PRO A 332 -17.32 22.95 -9.73
N GLY A 333 -18.10 22.33 -10.62
CA GLY A 333 -19.54 22.18 -10.44
C GLY A 333 -20.23 23.54 -10.33
N ASP A 334 -21.12 23.69 -9.35
CA ASP A 334 -21.81 24.94 -9.01
C ASP A 334 -21.13 25.65 -7.82
N THR A 335 -19.88 25.29 -7.50
CA THR A 335 -19.11 25.94 -6.41
C THR A 335 -18.40 27.21 -6.90
N HIS A 336 -17.84 27.98 -5.97
CA HIS A 336 -17.03 29.17 -6.28
C HIS A 336 -15.57 28.85 -6.69
N LEU A 337 -15.20 27.57 -6.69
CA LEU A 337 -13.84 27.11 -6.98
C LEU A 337 -13.51 27.23 -8.47
N LEU A 338 -12.22 27.35 -8.79
CA LEU A 338 -11.76 27.42 -10.17
C LEU A 338 -11.24 26.06 -10.68
N PRO A 339 -11.41 25.74 -11.98
CA PRO A 339 -10.77 24.57 -12.58
C PRO A 339 -9.25 24.61 -12.40
N HIS A 340 -8.67 23.47 -12.01
CA HIS A 340 -7.23 23.30 -11.75
C HIS A 340 -6.66 24.07 -10.56
N GLU A 341 -7.50 24.76 -9.79
CA GLU A 341 -7.10 25.38 -8.53
C GLU A 341 -6.64 24.32 -7.54
N ILE A 342 -5.63 24.67 -6.72
CA ILE A 342 -5.14 23.83 -5.64
C ILE A 342 -5.64 24.40 -4.34
N VAL A 343 -6.53 23.67 -3.68
CA VAL A 343 -7.17 24.09 -2.43
C VAL A 343 -6.85 23.10 -1.31
N ASP A 344 -7.05 23.54 -0.07
CA ASP A 344 -6.96 22.67 1.08
C ASP A 344 -8.10 21.62 1.06
N LYS A 345 -7.77 20.37 1.41
CA LYS A 345 -8.70 19.23 1.40
C LYS A 345 -9.89 19.46 2.34
N PHE A 346 -9.67 20.09 3.49
CA PHE A 346 -10.75 20.36 4.45
C PHE A 346 -11.69 21.45 3.93
N ASN A 347 -11.13 22.53 3.38
CA ASN A 347 -11.93 23.59 2.76
C ASN A 347 -12.72 23.06 1.55
N PHE A 348 -12.08 22.28 0.68
CA PHE A 348 -12.75 21.62 -0.45
C PHE A 348 -13.92 20.75 0.01
N ARG A 349 -13.72 19.95 1.07
CA ARG A 349 -14.77 19.09 1.63
C ARG A 349 -15.91 19.91 2.24
N GLN A 350 -15.61 20.97 3.00
CA GLN A 350 -16.62 21.84 3.59
C GLN A 350 -17.44 22.56 2.53
N THR A 351 -16.79 23.13 1.51
CA THR A 351 -17.46 23.78 0.37
C THR A 351 -18.39 22.80 -0.35
N ASN A 352 -17.95 21.56 -0.57
CA ASN A 352 -18.79 20.54 -1.19
C ASN A 352 -19.97 20.09 -0.32
N LEU A 353 -19.77 19.93 0.99
CA LEU A 353 -20.85 19.62 1.92
C LEU A 353 -21.90 20.74 1.93
N HIS A 354 -21.45 21.99 1.97
CA HIS A 354 -22.33 23.15 1.92
C HIS A 354 -23.17 23.19 0.63
N ILE A 355 -22.53 22.97 -0.53
CA ILE A 355 -23.20 22.99 -1.83
C ILE A 355 -24.13 21.78 -2.01
N ALA A 356 -23.83 20.63 -1.40
CA ALA A 356 -24.72 19.47 -1.42
C ALA A 356 -26.08 19.73 -0.72
N ASP A 357 -26.11 20.68 0.22
CA ASP A 357 -27.35 21.11 0.90
C ASP A 357 -28.10 22.22 0.16
N MET A 358 -27.49 22.80 -0.88
CA MET A 358 -28.09 23.82 -1.72
C MET A 358 -28.82 23.26 -2.93
N VAL A 359 -29.73 24.06 -3.45
CA VAL A 359 -30.44 23.83 -4.71
C VAL A 359 -30.38 25.11 -5.54
N MET A 360 -30.27 24.92 -6.85
CA MET A 360 -30.27 26.00 -7.83
C MET A 360 -31.69 26.21 -8.33
N VAL A 361 -32.16 27.45 -8.31
CA VAL A 361 -33.50 27.81 -8.82
C VAL A 361 -33.48 27.80 -10.34
N THR A 362 -34.28 26.93 -10.96
CA THR A 362 -34.43 26.87 -12.42
C THR A 362 -35.57 27.73 -12.92
N ASP A 363 -36.61 27.88 -12.09
CA ASP A 363 -37.78 28.69 -12.36
C ASP A 363 -38.24 29.31 -11.04
N ALA A 364 -38.39 30.63 -11.02
CA ALA A 364 -38.75 31.37 -9.82
C ALA A 364 -40.26 31.32 -9.53
N GLY A 365 -41.11 31.06 -10.54
CA GLY A 365 -42.56 31.17 -10.41
C GLY A 365 -42.98 32.54 -9.86
N GLY A 366 -43.83 32.55 -8.83
CA GLY A 366 -44.22 33.74 -8.07
C GLY A 366 -43.42 33.99 -6.78
N THR A 367 -42.32 33.25 -6.56
CA THR A 367 -41.47 33.44 -5.37
C THR A 367 -40.52 34.63 -5.52
N PRO A 368 -40.00 35.20 -4.42
CA PRO A 368 -38.98 36.26 -4.48
C PRO A 368 -37.58 35.77 -4.91
N LEU A 369 -37.42 34.48 -5.22
CA LEU A 369 -36.13 33.87 -5.57
C LEU A 369 -35.72 34.20 -7.01
N ARG A 370 -34.42 34.29 -7.29
CA ARG A 370 -33.93 34.55 -8.65
C ARG A 370 -33.54 33.27 -9.36
N VAL A 371 -33.85 33.21 -10.66
CA VAL A 371 -33.39 32.10 -11.52
C VAL A 371 -31.86 32.08 -11.57
N GLY A 372 -31.27 30.91 -11.33
CA GLY A 372 -29.83 30.69 -11.22
C GLY A 372 -29.24 30.91 -9.83
N GLU A 373 -30.04 31.32 -8.85
CA GLU A 373 -29.57 31.52 -7.47
C GLU A 373 -29.41 30.18 -6.74
N LEU A 374 -28.34 30.06 -5.95
CA LEU A 374 -28.10 28.94 -5.05
C LEU A 374 -28.68 29.27 -3.67
N VAL A 375 -29.63 28.46 -3.24
CA VAL A 375 -30.36 28.66 -1.99
C VAL A 375 -30.48 27.35 -1.23
N THR A 376 -30.63 27.43 0.08
CA THR A 376 -30.81 26.23 0.91
C THR A 376 -32.17 25.59 0.63
N LYS A 377 -32.27 24.28 0.81
CA LYS A 377 -33.54 23.53 0.66
C LYS A 377 -34.64 24.09 1.56
N GLU A 378 -34.30 24.59 2.74
CA GLU A 378 -35.24 25.18 3.69
C GLU A 378 -35.78 26.51 3.21
N ALA A 379 -34.91 27.40 2.71
CA ALA A 379 -35.32 28.70 2.19
C ALA A 379 -36.30 28.56 1.00
N VAL A 380 -36.08 27.56 0.13
CA VAL A 380 -36.99 27.27 -0.99
C VAL A 380 -38.34 26.76 -0.50
N LYS A 381 -38.36 25.90 0.52
CA LYS A 381 -39.61 25.41 1.11
C LYS A 381 -40.43 26.55 1.71
N GLU A 382 -39.78 27.45 2.44
CA GLU A 382 -40.45 28.62 3.02
C GLU A 382 -40.98 29.56 1.93
N ALA A 383 -40.18 29.83 0.89
CA ALA A 383 -40.58 30.67 -0.23
C ALA A 383 -41.76 30.07 -1.03
N ASN A 384 -41.74 28.76 -1.27
CA ASN A 384 -42.83 28.05 -1.94
C ASN A 384 -44.11 28.01 -1.11
N ALA A 385 -44.01 27.82 0.21
CA ALA A 385 -45.17 27.85 1.10
C ALA A 385 -45.85 29.24 1.11
N LYS A 386 -45.06 30.32 1.08
CA LYS A 386 -45.59 31.69 0.96
C LYS A 386 -46.27 31.92 -0.40
N ALA A 387 -45.62 31.54 -1.49
CA ALA A 387 -46.19 31.68 -2.84
C ALA A 387 -47.50 30.88 -3.00
N GLU A 388 -47.56 29.66 -2.46
CA GLU A 388 -48.77 28.83 -2.48
C GLU A 388 -49.92 29.45 -1.64
N SER A 389 -49.61 30.05 -0.48
CA SER A 389 -50.60 30.77 0.33
C SER A 389 -51.17 32.01 -0.37
N GLU A 390 -50.39 32.62 -1.26
CA GLU A 390 -50.77 33.76 -2.09
C GLU A 390 -51.39 33.35 -3.44
N GLY A 391 -51.52 32.05 -3.71
CA GLY A 391 -52.08 31.50 -4.96
C GLY A 391 -51.17 31.64 -6.18
N ALA A 392 -49.88 31.90 -5.97
CA ALA A 392 -48.88 32.03 -7.03
C ALA A 392 -48.17 30.69 -7.32
N GLU A 393 -47.52 30.60 -8.49
CA GLU A 393 -46.81 29.38 -8.88
C GLU A 393 -45.54 29.16 -8.04
N ILE A 394 -45.29 27.90 -7.65
CA ILE A 394 -44.12 27.49 -6.87
C ILE A 394 -42.82 27.55 -7.70
N ALA A 395 -41.70 27.83 -7.04
CA ALA A 395 -40.39 27.77 -7.67
C ALA A 395 -39.95 26.32 -7.91
N LYS A 396 -39.38 26.06 -9.10
CA LYS A 396 -38.74 24.79 -9.45
C LYS A 396 -37.24 24.88 -9.24
N THR A 397 -36.67 23.83 -8.66
CA THR A 397 -35.25 23.78 -8.33
C THR A 397 -34.58 22.51 -8.83
N LYS A 398 -33.27 22.59 -9.03
CA LYS A 398 -32.37 21.50 -9.37
C LYS A 398 -31.33 21.33 -8.27
N ARG A 399 -30.91 20.11 -7.97
CA ARG A 399 -29.80 19.87 -7.02
C ARG A 399 -28.52 20.52 -7.54
N ALA A 400 -27.84 21.27 -6.67
CA ALA A 400 -26.54 21.83 -6.97
C ALA A 400 -25.50 20.72 -7.11
N ARG A 401 -24.52 20.93 -7.99
CA ARG A 401 -23.46 19.99 -8.30
C ARG A 401 -22.22 20.32 -7.48
N PRO A 402 -21.76 19.44 -6.58
CA PRO A 402 -20.51 19.65 -5.85
C PRO A 402 -19.31 19.60 -6.82
N ALA A 403 -18.20 20.18 -6.39
CA ALA A 403 -16.95 20.12 -7.15
C ALA A 403 -16.34 18.71 -7.08
N SER A 404 -15.75 18.26 -8.19
CA SER A 404 -14.89 17.08 -8.23
C SER A 404 -13.42 17.50 -8.26
N GLY A 405 -12.58 16.76 -7.55
CA GLY A 405 -11.15 17.04 -7.47
C GLY A 405 -10.36 15.78 -7.15
N ARG A 406 -9.06 15.82 -7.44
CA ARG A 406 -8.11 14.75 -7.14
C ARG A 406 -7.13 15.19 -6.06
N THR A 407 -6.87 14.32 -5.10
CA THR A 407 -5.84 14.54 -4.08
C THR A 407 -4.48 14.71 -4.77
N LEU A 408 -3.68 15.66 -4.28
CA LEU A 408 -2.32 15.87 -4.73
C LEU A 408 -1.34 15.43 -3.64
N LEU A 409 -0.42 14.54 -4.01
CA LEU A 409 0.77 14.29 -3.21
C LEU A 409 1.78 15.43 -3.43
N LEU A 410 2.14 16.13 -2.36
CA LEU A 410 3.18 17.16 -2.38
C LEU A 410 4.30 16.78 -1.42
N GLY A 411 5.56 16.98 -1.84
CA GLY A 411 6.70 16.90 -0.93
C GLY A 411 6.60 17.92 0.20
N ILE A 412 7.17 17.62 1.37
CA ILE A 412 7.06 18.46 2.57
C ILE A 412 7.51 19.91 2.34
N THR A 413 8.54 20.15 1.52
CA THR A 413 8.99 21.50 1.17
C THR A 413 7.91 22.26 0.41
N LYS A 414 7.32 21.63 -0.61
CA LYS A 414 6.26 22.23 -1.42
C LYS A 414 4.95 22.40 -0.65
N ALA A 415 4.59 21.41 0.18
CA ALA A 415 3.43 21.48 1.05
C ALA A 415 3.54 22.67 2.03
N SER A 416 4.72 22.87 2.62
CA SER A 416 5.00 23.97 3.57
C SER A 416 4.92 25.36 2.91
N LEU A 417 5.42 25.49 1.68
CA LEU A 417 5.30 26.75 0.91
C LEU A 417 3.85 27.06 0.51
N SER A 418 3.00 26.05 0.41
CA SER A 418 1.56 26.17 0.09
C SER A 418 0.66 26.21 1.34
N SER A 419 1.23 26.58 2.49
CA SER A 419 0.47 26.86 3.71
C SER A 419 -0.58 27.96 3.46
N GLU A 420 -1.74 27.86 4.12
CA GLU A 420 -2.78 28.90 4.02
C GLU A 420 -2.32 30.21 4.65
N SER A 421 -1.59 30.13 5.76
CA SER A 421 -0.92 31.28 6.33
C SER A 421 0.36 31.59 5.56
N PHE A 422 0.38 32.78 4.97
CA PHE A 422 1.53 33.28 4.24
C PHE A 422 2.66 33.69 5.20
N LEU A 423 2.35 34.05 6.46
CA LEU A 423 3.35 34.35 7.49
C LEU A 423 4.14 33.09 7.86
N SER A 424 3.45 31.96 8.04
CA SER A 424 4.09 30.66 8.26
C SER A 424 4.88 30.20 7.05
N GLY A 425 4.32 30.32 5.85
CA GLY A 425 4.99 29.96 4.60
C GLY A 425 6.28 30.77 4.38
N ALA A 426 6.21 32.08 4.54
CA ALA A 426 7.35 32.98 4.36
C ALA A 426 8.47 32.76 5.39
N SER A 427 8.13 32.26 6.59
CA SER A 427 9.12 31.93 7.63
C SER A 427 9.98 30.69 7.30
N PHE A 428 9.55 29.84 6.37
CA PHE A 428 10.24 28.59 6.06
C PHE A 428 11.38 28.82 5.05
N GLN A 429 11.04 29.04 3.78
CA GLN A 429 11.96 29.27 2.66
C GLN A 429 11.26 30.11 1.58
N GLU A 430 12.00 30.60 0.57
CA GLU A 430 11.46 31.36 -0.57
C GLU A 430 10.57 32.58 -0.21
N SER A 431 10.91 33.31 0.86
CA SER A 431 10.08 34.40 1.42
C SER A 431 9.63 35.44 0.39
N THR A 432 10.50 35.86 -0.53
CA THR A 432 10.16 36.81 -1.61
C THR A 432 9.00 36.32 -2.47
N LYS A 433 8.98 35.03 -2.82
CA LYS A 433 7.93 34.45 -3.65
C LYS A 433 6.61 34.40 -2.90
N VAL A 434 6.61 33.91 -1.67
CA VAL A 434 5.40 33.80 -0.82
C VAL A 434 4.77 35.18 -0.59
N LEU A 435 5.59 36.19 -0.24
CA LEU A 435 5.09 37.54 0.01
C LEU A 435 4.58 38.23 -1.26
N THR A 436 5.22 37.99 -2.41
CA THR A 436 4.75 38.53 -3.69
C THR A 436 3.38 37.95 -4.04
N GLU A 437 3.22 36.63 -3.89
CA GLU A 437 1.97 35.93 -4.16
C GLU A 437 0.85 36.38 -3.23
N ALA A 438 1.14 36.54 -1.93
CA ALA A 438 0.22 37.09 -0.94
C ALA A 438 -0.20 38.53 -1.27
N SER A 439 0.75 39.38 -1.68
CA SER A 439 0.49 40.77 -2.06
C SER A 439 -0.39 40.86 -3.32
N LEU A 440 -0.15 39.99 -4.31
CA LEU A 440 -0.97 39.93 -5.53
C LEU A 440 -2.40 39.49 -5.25
N ARG A 441 -2.61 38.62 -4.27
CA ARG A 441 -3.95 38.17 -3.85
C ARG A 441 -4.65 39.13 -2.90
N GLY A 442 -3.91 40.06 -2.27
CA GLY A 442 -4.40 40.79 -1.11
C GLY A 442 -4.75 39.83 0.03
N ALA A 443 -3.93 38.81 0.26
CA ALA A 443 -4.21 37.76 1.22
C ALA A 443 -4.24 38.29 2.66
N GLU A 444 -5.23 37.84 3.43
CA GLU A 444 -5.38 38.10 4.86
C GLU A 444 -5.04 36.82 5.64
N ASP A 445 -4.42 36.96 6.82
CA ASP A 445 -4.03 35.83 7.67
C ASP A 445 -4.88 35.81 8.93
N GLU A 446 -5.58 34.70 9.17
CA GLU A 446 -6.49 34.53 10.31
C GLU A 446 -5.75 34.15 11.61
N LEU A 447 -4.43 33.93 11.58
CA LEU A 447 -3.61 33.61 12.76
C LEU A 447 -4.08 32.33 13.48
N VAL A 448 -4.53 31.32 12.74
CA VAL A 448 -5.04 30.06 13.31
C VAL A 448 -3.90 29.11 13.71
N GLY A 449 -2.70 29.29 13.16
CA GLY A 449 -1.57 28.38 13.36
C GLY A 449 -0.68 28.74 14.56
N LEU A 450 0.36 27.92 14.76
CA LEU A 450 1.31 28.13 15.87
C LEU A 450 2.31 29.24 15.55
N LYS A 451 2.87 29.24 14.34
CA LYS A 451 4.02 30.10 14.00
C LYS A 451 3.63 31.57 13.86
N GLU A 452 2.46 31.87 13.31
CA GLU A 452 1.98 33.24 13.13
C GLU A 452 1.82 33.92 14.49
N ASN A 453 1.22 33.20 15.44
CA ASN A 453 1.05 33.68 16.80
C ASN A 453 2.39 33.86 17.52
N VAL A 454 3.36 32.96 17.31
CA VAL A 454 4.73 33.15 17.84
C VAL A 454 5.39 34.39 17.26
N LEU A 455 5.28 34.62 15.95
CA LEU A 455 5.89 35.78 15.27
C LEU A 455 5.31 37.11 15.77
N LEU A 456 4.01 37.14 16.09
CA LEU A 456 3.31 38.34 16.57
C LEU A 456 3.32 38.49 18.11
N GLY A 457 3.78 37.47 18.84
CA GLY A 457 3.79 37.48 20.31
C GLY A 457 2.42 37.19 20.96
N HIS A 458 1.52 36.54 20.23
CA HIS A 458 0.24 36.06 20.76
C HIS A 458 0.40 34.69 21.44
N LEU A 459 -0.59 34.32 22.27
CA LEU A 459 -0.67 32.97 22.80
C LEU A 459 -0.91 31.97 21.65
N ILE A 460 -0.12 30.90 21.63
CA ILE A 460 -0.28 29.85 20.63
C ILE A 460 -1.58 29.07 20.84
N PRO A 461 -2.25 28.63 19.77
CA PRO A 461 -3.46 27.81 19.84
C PRO A 461 -3.14 26.34 20.18
N ALA A 462 -2.32 26.11 21.19
CA ALA A 462 -1.98 24.81 21.74
C ALA A 462 -1.63 24.91 23.23
N GLY A 463 -1.78 23.81 23.95
CA GLY A 463 -1.49 23.77 25.38
C GLY A 463 -2.32 24.79 26.15
N THR A 464 -1.66 25.69 26.88
CA THR A 464 -2.29 26.70 27.75
C THR A 464 -3.02 27.82 27.01
N GLY A 465 -2.76 28.02 25.71
CA GLY A 465 -3.46 29.04 24.91
C GLY A 465 -4.77 28.55 24.28
N PHE A 466 -5.14 27.28 24.48
CA PHE A 466 -6.29 26.64 23.83
C PHE A 466 -7.46 26.40 24.80
N HIS A 467 -7.87 27.46 25.52
CA HIS A 467 -8.89 27.40 26.58
C HIS A 467 -10.19 26.71 26.15
N LYS A 468 -10.70 27.03 24.94
CA LYS A 468 -11.93 26.43 24.42
C LYS A 468 -11.94 24.90 24.43
N TYR A 469 -10.80 24.24 24.21
CA TYR A 469 -10.71 22.77 24.23
C TYR A 469 -10.33 22.21 25.61
N GLN A 470 -9.61 22.96 26.43
CA GLN A 470 -9.40 22.61 27.85
C GLN A 470 -10.73 22.57 28.61
N ASP A 471 -11.66 23.43 28.21
CA ASP A 471 -12.99 23.57 28.79
C ASP A 471 -14.02 22.61 28.16
N ILE A 472 -13.69 21.87 27.08
CA ILE A 472 -14.58 20.86 26.52
C ILE A 472 -14.72 19.73 27.54
N ARG A 473 -15.95 19.56 28.03
CA ARG A 473 -16.38 18.40 28.80
C ARG A 473 -17.17 17.47 27.88
N VAL A 474 -16.86 16.18 27.92
CA VAL A 474 -17.64 15.17 27.21
C VAL A 474 -19.04 15.18 27.81
N LYS A 475 -20.04 15.56 27.00
CA LYS A 475 -21.44 15.48 27.40
C LYS A 475 -21.88 14.03 27.21
N THR A 476 -21.87 13.26 28.28
CA THR A 476 -22.41 11.91 28.28
C THR A 476 -23.90 11.97 27.95
N LEU A 477 -24.32 11.26 26.90
CA LEU A 477 -25.72 11.23 26.44
C LEU A 477 -26.61 10.36 27.34
N VAL A 478 -25.99 9.49 28.13
CA VAL A 478 -26.60 8.62 29.14
C VAL A 478 -25.70 8.67 30.37
N ALA A 479 -26.27 8.65 31.58
CA ALA A 479 -25.48 8.47 32.79
C ALA A 479 -24.73 7.12 32.66
N PRO A 480 -23.41 7.06 32.92
CA PRO A 480 -22.74 5.77 32.98
C PRO A 480 -23.52 4.88 33.95
N GLU A 481 -23.82 3.64 33.56
CA GLU A 481 -24.35 2.65 34.51
C GLU A 481 -23.36 2.58 35.66
N GLU A 482 -23.83 2.97 36.86
CA GLU A 482 -23.11 2.65 38.08
C GLU A 482 -23.15 1.13 38.17
N TYR A 483 -22.07 0.48 37.73
CA TYR A 483 -21.80 -0.87 38.17
C TYR A 483 -21.62 -0.76 39.69
N GLU A 484 -22.63 -1.17 40.46
CA GLU A 484 -22.44 -1.45 41.88
C GLU A 484 -21.35 -2.50 41.95
N ILE A 485 -20.13 -2.05 42.24
CA ILE A 485 -19.00 -2.93 42.53
C ILE A 485 -19.47 -3.72 43.75
N SER A 486 -19.63 -5.04 43.59
CA SER A 486 -20.03 -5.87 44.73
C SER A 486 -19.01 -5.73 45.86
N ASP A 487 -19.43 -5.88 47.12
CA ASP A 487 -18.52 -5.82 48.28
C ASP A 487 -17.29 -6.74 48.11
N ASP A 488 -17.44 -7.84 47.37
CA ASP A 488 -16.37 -8.80 47.04
C ASP A 488 -15.33 -8.22 46.05
N GLU A 489 -15.77 -7.43 45.08
CA GLU A 489 -14.87 -6.75 44.12
C GLU A 489 -14.15 -5.57 44.76
N GLU A 490 -14.80 -4.81 45.66
CA GLU A 490 -14.13 -3.77 46.45
C GLU A 490 -13.05 -4.36 47.36
N ALA A 491 -13.32 -5.51 47.98
CA ALA A 491 -12.33 -6.21 48.81
C ALA A 491 -11.12 -6.69 47.98
N MET A 492 -11.35 -7.24 46.78
CA MET A 492 -10.27 -7.65 45.87
C MET A 492 -9.40 -6.46 45.42
N ILE A 493 -10.02 -5.33 45.07
CA ILE A 493 -9.29 -4.12 44.66
C ILE A 493 -8.46 -3.58 45.82
N ALA A 494 -9.02 -3.54 47.04
CA ALA A 494 -8.30 -3.11 48.23
C ALA A 494 -7.11 -4.03 48.58
N GLU A 495 -7.25 -5.33 48.39
CA GLU A 495 -6.14 -6.28 48.55
C GLU A 495 -5.03 -6.04 47.52
N ILE A 496 -5.38 -5.86 46.25
CA ILE A 496 -4.42 -5.59 45.17
C ILE A 496 -3.70 -4.26 45.40
N GLU A 497 -4.40 -3.22 45.85
CA GLU A 497 -3.78 -1.93 46.18
C GLU A 497 -2.85 -2.01 47.39
N ALA A 498 -3.23 -2.78 48.42
CA ALA A 498 -2.39 -3.02 49.58
C ALA A 498 -1.11 -3.79 49.20
N GLU A 499 -1.24 -4.82 48.35
CA GLU A 499 -0.11 -5.61 47.85
C GLU A 499 0.82 -4.77 46.96
N ALA A 500 0.27 -3.95 46.07
CA ALA A 500 1.03 -3.02 45.23
C ALA A 500 1.77 -1.95 46.07
N ALA A 501 1.13 -1.42 47.11
CA ALA A 501 1.75 -0.47 48.03
C ALA A 501 2.87 -1.12 48.87
N GLN A 502 2.72 -2.40 49.21
CA GLN A 502 3.72 -3.16 49.96
C GLN A 502 4.93 -3.51 49.07
N MET A 503 4.71 -3.91 47.81
CA MET A 503 5.77 -4.12 46.83
C MET A 503 6.54 -2.83 46.49
N GLN A 504 5.88 -1.67 46.48
CA GLN A 504 6.55 -0.37 46.33
C GLN A 504 7.43 -0.01 47.53
N ARG A 505 7.05 -0.42 48.75
CA ARG A 505 7.89 -0.23 49.95
C ARG A 505 9.10 -1.15 49.96
N ASP A 506 8.96 -2.35 49.41
CA ASP A 506 10.04 -3.36 49.33
C ASP A 506 10.97 -3.19 48.12
N GLY A 507 10.76 -2.14 47.30
CA GLY A 507 11.72 -1.70 46.28
C GLY A 507 11.85 -2.61 45.05
N TYR A 508 10.84 -3.44 44.76
CA TYR A 508 10.84 -4.32 43.60
C TYR A 508 10.31 -3.60 42.34
N SER A 509 11.11 -3.56 41.26
CA SER A 509 10.76 -2.95 39.96
C SER A 509 10.48 -4.00 38.87
N GLY A 510 9.68 -5.02 39.18
CA GLY A 510 9.24 -6.05 38.23
C GLY A 510 7.81 -5.82 37.75
N SER A 511 7.57 -5.95 36.44
CA SER A 511 6.24 -5.90 35.83
C SER A 511 5.35 -7.05 36.31
N VAL A 512 4.11 -6.75 36.66
CA VAL A 512 3.09 -7.74 37.06
C VAL A 512 2.63 -8.54 35.83
N GLU A 513 2.78 -9.86 35.85
CA GLU A 513 2.05 -10.76 34.95
C GLU A 513 0.66 -11.03 35.56
N VAL A 514 -0.39 -10.65 34.85
CA VAL A 514 -1.78 -10.96 35.23
C VAL A 514 -2.23 -12.17 34.43
N GLU A 515 -2.31 -13.34 35.08
CA GLU A 515 -3.04 -14.50 34.54
C GLU A 515 -4.54 -14.28 34.75
N ILE A 516 -5.27 -13.99 33.67
CA ILE A 516 -6.73 -13.97 33.67
C ILE A 516 -7.20 -15.43 33.57
N ARG A 517 -7.81 -15.95 34.63
CA ARG A 517 -8.49 -17.26 34.59
C ARG A 517 -9.82 -17.16 33.84
N ASP A 518 -10.07 -18.18 33.02
CA ASP A 518 -11.17 -18.34 32.07
C ASP A 518 -12.54 -17.89 32.59
N VAL A 519 -13.18 -16.97 31.86
CA VAL A 519 -14.64 -16.78 31.93
C VAL A 519 -15.23 -17.13 30.56
N ILE A 520 -15.97 -18.24 30.56
CA ILE A 520 -16.71 -18.78 29.43
C ILE A 520 -17.91 -17.88 29.13
N VAL A 521 -18.04 -17.41 27.89
CA VAL A 521 -19.20 -16.66 27.42
C VAL A 521 -20.22 -17.60 26.80
N GLY A 522 -21.41 -17.65 27.39
CA GLY A 522 -22.64 -18.05 26.71
C GLY A 522 -23.49 -19.06 27.47
N GLU A 523 -24.65 -18.60 27.98
CA GLU A 523 -25.91 -19.31 27.80
C GLU A 523 -27.08 -18.34 28.04
N SER A 524 -28.00 -18.31 27.08
CA SER A 524 -29.26 -17.58 27.15
C SER A 524 -30.32 -18.49 27.78
N PRO A 525 -31.20 -18.00 28.68
CA PRO A 525 -32.45 -18.69 28.94
C PRO A 525 -33.62 -17.93 28.32
N ALA A 526 -34.31 -18.64 27.44
CA ALA A 526 -35.69 -18.39 27.08
C ALA A 526 -36.63 -18.58 28.29
N GLU A 527 -37.77 -17.89 28.22
CA GLU A 527 -39.09 -18.23 28.79
C GLU A 527 -39.17 -18.89 30.19
N SER A 528 -39.84 -18.23 31.13
CA SER A 528 -41.20 -18.65 31.52
C SER A 528 -41.73 -17.92 32.77
N THR A 529 -42.97 -17.43 32.62
CA THR A 529 -44.06 -17.44 33.60
C THR A 529 -43.98 -16.70 34.95
N ARG A 530 -44.91 -15.74 35.05
CA ARG A 530 -46.00 -15.60 36.06
C ARG A 530 -45.77 -14.86 37.38
N GLU A 531 -46.73 -13.94 37.56
CA GLU A 531 -47.49 -13.57 38.76
C GLU A 531 -46.88 -12.57 39.76
N GLY A 532 -47.63 -11.48 39.96
CA GLY A 532 -47.40 -10.40 40.91
C GLY A 532 -47.89 -9.07 40.40
#